data_AF-A0A5N6T843-F1
#
_entry.id   AF-A0A5N6T843-F1
#
_cell.length_a   1.000
_cell.length_b   1.000
_cell.length_c   1.000
_cell.angle_alpha   90.00
_cell.angle_beta   90.00
_cell.angle_gamma   90.00
#
_symmetry.space_group_name_H-M   'P 1'
#
loop_
_entity.id
_entity.type
_entity.pdbx_description
1 polymer ?
#
loop_
_entity_poly.entity_id
_entity_poly.type
_entity_poly.pdbx_seq_one_letter_code
_entity_poly.pdbx_strand_id
1 'polypeptide(L)'
;MSSSMDGCIALLRAEEKKLCEWHSQLTPFELPTESFPGLDEAQPSNGHIRPLRFRRHPFAMNYAYYVVARIMQSACFLNGLQQYASDDQTVPINDETIRFWMRILLRIVAGLSKAECATRNVYTIGMSNLLVACILRSSDLDVGLWIQNWLQDFLSIPILEEGSFPISQALEIVRLVNKERRSGKDIYAIGVTKEDGGGTGKYFSYQSQTIYELVLLGRIRETNYLYSESVSVEWAI
;
A
#
# COMPACT_ATOMS: atom_id res chain seq x y z
N MET A 1 6.04 -25.81 11.14
CA MET A 1 5.66 -24.43 10.77
C MET A 1 6.53 -23.37 11.45
N SER A 2 6.98 -23.52 12.71
CA SER A 2 7.82 -22.50 13.39
C SER A 2 9.16 -22.21 12.68
N SER A 3 9.89 -23.24 12.23
CA SER A 3 11.21 -23.03 11.57
C SER A 3 11.15 -22.22 10.27
N SER A 4 10.01 -22.22 9.57
CA SER A 4 9.81 -21.42 8.35
C SER A 4 9.52 -19.96 8.67
N MET A 5 8.79 -19.69 9.76
CA MET A 5 8.45 -18.33 10.17
C MET A 5 9.62 -17.60 10.83
N ASP A 6 10.43 -18.31 11.61
CA ASP A 6 11.68 -17.76 12.16
C ASP A 6 12.63 -17.34 11.04
N GLY A 7 12.69 -18.13 9.96
CA GLY A 7 13.41 -17.78 8.74
C GLY A 7 12.86 -16.50 8.07
N CYS A 8 11.53 -16.37 7.94
CA CYS A 8 10.92 -15.14 7.42
C CYS A 8 11.23 -13.92 8.28
N ILE A 9 11.14 -14.04 9.62
CA ILE A 9 11.47 -12.94 10.54
C ILE A 9 12.94 -12.53 10.42
N ALA A 10 13.85 -13.51 10.29
CA ALA A 10 15.27 -13.22 10.07
C ALA A 10 15.51 -12.47 8.74
N LEU A 11 14.81 -12.85 7.67
CA LEU A 11 14.87 -12.12 6.40
C LEU A 11 14.32 -10.70 6.52
N LEU A 12 13.20 -10.49 7.21
CA LEU A 12 12.65 -9.15 7.46
C LEU A 12 13.64 -8.26 8.22
N ARG A 13 14.34 -8.79 9.22
CA ARG A 13 15.40 -8.07 9.95
C ARG A 13 16.61 -7.74 9.07
N ALA A 14 16.97 -8.64 8.15
CA ALA A 14 18.06 -8.37 7.19
C ALA A 14 17.69 -7.23 6.24
N GLU A 15 16.44 -7.20 5.75
CA GLU A 15 15.93 -6.09 4.94
C GLU A 15 15.83 -4.78 5.75
N GLU A 16 15.47 -4.84 7.04
CA GLU A 16 15.43 -3.66 7.91
C GLU A 16 16.82 -3.00 7.98
N LYS A 17 17.87 -3.81 8.13
CA LYS A 17 19.25 -3.31 8.13
C LYS A 17 19.60 -2.58 6.84
N LYS A 18 19.24 -3.15 5.68
CA LYS A 18 19.47 -2.52 4.37
C LYS A 18 18.75 -1.18 4.24
N LEU A 19 17.52 -1.08 4.75
CA LEU A 19 16.78 0.19 4.75
C LEU A 19 17.43 1.23 5.67
N CYS A 20 17.92 0.83 6.85
CA CYS A 20 18.67 1.72 7.74
C CYS A 20 19.96 2.21 7.09
N GLU A 21 20.71 1.32 6.43
CA GLU A 21 21.91 1.67 5.67
C GLU A 21 21.58 2.66 4.55
N TRP A 22 20.56 2.38 3.74
CA TRP A 22 20.10 3.29 2.68
C TRP A 22 19.72 4.68 3.21
N HIS A 23 18.94 4.74 4.30
CA HIS A 23 18.50 6.00 4.89
C HIS A 23 19.65 6.84 5.44
N SER A 24 20.66 6.19 6.06
CA SER A 24 21.84 6.87 6.59
C SER A 24 22.77 7.47 5.53
N GLN A 25 22.64 7.04 4.27
CA GLN A 25 23.43 7.55 3.15
C GLN A 25 22.77 8.78 2.48
N LEU A 26 21.52 9.11 2.84
CA LEU A 26 20.81 10.24 2.24
C LEU A 26 21.43 11.58 2.62
N THR A 27 21.60 12.45 1.63
CA THR A 27 22.02 13.82 1.88
C THR A 27 20.85 14.65 2.44
N PRO A 28 21.12 15.77 3.15
CA PRO A 28 20.06 16.70 3.58
C PRO A 28 19.19 17.26 2.44
N PHE A 29 19.66 17.17 1.20
CA PHE A 29 18.93 17.60 0.01
C PHE A 29 17.85 16.59 -0.44
N GLU A 30 18.05 15.32 -0.11
CA GLU A 30 17.16 14.20 -0.43
C GLU A 30 16.11 13.95 0.66
N LEU A 31 16.37 14.44 1.87
CA LEU A 31 15.44 14.38 2.99
C LEU A 31 14.27 15.37 2.83
N PRO A 32 13.16 15.16 3.55
CA PRO A 32 12.07 16.11 3.62
C PRO A 32 12.54 17.51 4.06
N THR A 33 11.96 18.53 3.45
CA THR A 33 12.23 19.94 3.80
C THR A 33 11.58 20.38 5.10
N GLU A 34 10.56 19.65 5.53
CA GLU A 34 9.83 19.88 6.78
C GLU A 34 10.20 18.78 7.78
N SER A 35 10.33 19.15 9.06
CA SER A 35 10.60 18.17 10.12
C SER A 35 9.39 17.24 10.34
N PHE A 36 9.64 16.03 10.84
CA PHE A 36 8.60 15.05 11.18
C PHE A 36 7.65 15.37 12.36
N PRO A 37 7.85 16.37 13.27
CA PRO A 37 6.90 16.60 14.34
C PRO A 37 5.56 17.09 13.77
N GLY A 38 4.48 16.43 14.19
CA GLY A 38 3.12 16.64 13.70
C GLY A 38 2.45 15.35 13.22
N LEU A 39 2.57 14.23 13.94
CA LEU A 39 1.84 12.99 13.60
C LEU A 39 0.32 13.15 13.66
N ASP A 40 -0.17 14.15 14.39
CA ASP A 40 -1.58 14.55 14.41
C ASP A 40 -2.02 15.29 13.14
N GLU A 41 -1.07 15.80 12.34
CA GLU A 41 -1.34 16.54 11.10
C GLU A 41 -1.63 15.62 9.90
N ALA A 42 -1.62 14.30 10.12
CA ALA A 42 -1.93 13.28 9.12
C ALA A 42 -3.13 12.43 9.51
N GLN A 43 -4.08 12.98 10.27
CA GLN A 43 -5.33 12.31 10.61
C GLN A 43 -6.26 12.32 9.37
N PRO A 44 -6.52 11.17 8.72
CA PRO A 44 -7.31 11.13 7.50
C PRO A 44 -8.79 11.46 7.76
N SER A 45 -9.27 11.21 8.98
CA SER A 45 -10.63 11.52 9.45
C SER A 45 -11.02 13.00 9.30
N ASN A 46 -10.04 13.91 9.38
CA ASN A 46 -10.28 15.36 9.23
C ASN A 46 -10.18 15.83 7.78
N GLY A 47 -9.94 14.94 6.81
CA GLY A 47 -9.83 15.23 5.38
C GLY A 47 -8.58 16.02 4.96
N HIS A 48 -7.90 16.69 5.90
CA HIS A 48 -6.70 17.46 5.67
C HIS A 48 -5.46 16.71 6.17
N ILE A 49 -4.61 16.31 5.22
CA ILE A 49 -3.28 15.77 5.49
C ILE A 49 -2.26 16.82 5.10
N ARG A 50 -1.45 17.27 6.06
CA ARG A 50 -0.39 18.25 5.79
C ARG A 50 0.72 17.60 4.95
N PRO A 51 1.04 18.13 3.76
CA PRO A 51 2.01 17.51 2.88
C PRO A 51 3.42 17.49 3.48
N LEU A 52 4.15 16.40 3.26
CA LEU A 52 5.58 16.31 3.53
C LEU A 52 6.33 16.63 2.24
N ARG A 53 6.91 17.83 2.17
CA ARG A 53 7.49 18.36 0.93
C ARG A 53 8.95 17.97 0.74
N PHE A 54 9.32 17.69 -0.50
CA PHE A 54 10.68 17.42 -0.94
C PHE A 54 11.11 18.45 -1.98
N ARG A 55 12.42 18.69 -2.08
CA ARG A 55 12.96 19.65 -3.06
C ARG A 55 12.73 19.22 -4.51
N ARG A 56 12.65 17.91 -4.76
CA ARG A 56 12.44 17.34 -6.10
C ARG A 56 11.56 16.11 -6.01
N HIS A 57 10.73 15.92 -7.03
CA HIS A 57 9.82 14.79 -7.15
C HIS A 57 10.50 13.41 -7.03
N PRO A 58 11.67 13.13 -7.66
CA PRO A 58 12.35 11.84 -7.49
C PRO A 58 12.74 11.53 -6.04
N PHE A 59 13.04 12.53 -5.20
CA PHE A 59 13.35 12.28 -3.79
C PHE A 59 12.11 11.91 -3.00
N ALA A 60 10.97 12.55 -3.27
CA ALA A 60 9.70 12.18 -2.67
C ALA A 60 9.32 10.72 -3.02
N MET A 61 9.49 10.33 -4.30
CA MET A 61 9.22 8.96 -4.75
C MET A 61 10.19 7.95 -4.12
N ASN A 62 11.50 8.23 -4.11
CA ASN A 62 12.49 7.38 -3.44
C ASN A 62 12.20 7.20 -1.95
N TYR A 63 11.81 8.28 -1.27
CA TYR A 63 11.44 8.21 0.14
C TYR A 63 10.11 7.47 0.34
N ALA A 64 9.16 7.56 -0.59
CA ALA A 64 7.93 6.77 -0.55
C ALA A 64 8.22 5.26 -0.68
N TYR A 65 9.13 4.85 -1.57
CA TYR A 65 9.59 3.46 -1.65
C TYR A 65 10.16 2.97 -0.32
N TYR A 66 11.01 3.79 0.31
CA TYR A 66 11.55 3.48 1.63
C TYR A 66 10.45 3.31 2.67
N VAL A 67 9.48 4.23 2.73
CA VAL A 67 8.36 4.16 3.69
C VAL A 67 7.48 2.93 3.44
N VAL A 68 7.16 2.62 2.19
CA VAL A 68 6.41 1.41 1.81
C VAL A 68 7.17 0.16 2.22
N ALA A 69 8.49 0.12 2.00
CA ALA A 69 9.32 -0.99 2.44
C ALA A 69 9.30 -1.15 3.98
N ARG A 70 9.32 -0.05 4.75
CA ARG A 70 9.14 -0.08 6.22
C ARG A 70 7.78 -0.62 6.64
N ILE A 71 6.71 -0.30 5.91
CA ILE A 71 5.37 -0.84 6.16
C ILE A 71 5.35 -2.36 5.90
N MET A 72 5.95 -2.79 4.79
CA MET A 72 6.00 -4.20 4.39
C MET A 72 6.89 -5.06 5.28
N GLN A 73 7.86 -4.45 5.98
CA GLN A 73 8.71 -5.14 6.95
C GLN A 73 8.02 -5.52 8.25
N SER A 74 6.80 -5.01 8.48
CA SER A 74 6.09 -5.29 9.72
C SER A 74 5.81 -6.78 9.88
N ALA A 75 6.33 -7.35 10.97
CA ALA A 75 6.05 -8.73 11.37
C ALA A 75 4.63 -8.91 11.94
N CYS A 76 3.85 -7.84 12.12
CA CYS A 76 2.51 -7.89 12.71
C CYS A 76 1.58 -8.88 12.01
N PHE A 77 1.66 -8.99 10.68
CA PHE A 77 0.92 -9.99 9.92
C PHE A 77 1.36 -11.42 10.24
N LEU A 78 2.67 -11.68 10.27
CA LEU A 78 3.21 -13.01 10.60
C LEU A 78 2.86 -13.42 12.03
N ASN A 79 2.92 -12.47 12.97
CA ASN A 79 2.51 -12.69 14.35
C ASN A 79 1.02 -13.03 14.44
N GLY A 80 0.16 -12.36 13.66
CA GLY A 80 -1.26 -12.70 13.58
C GLY A 80 -1.52 -14.11 13.05
N LEU A 81 -0.75 -14.54 12.04
CA LEU A 81 -0.83 -15.93 11.55
C LEU A 81 -0.35 -16.94 12.59
N GLN A 82 0.69 -16.61 13.37
CA GLN A 82 1.18 -17.47 14.46
C GLN A 82 0.17 -17.61 15.59
N GLN A 83 -0.47 -16.52 15.98
CA GLN A 83 -1.53 -16.50 16.99
C GLN A 83 -2.70 -17.39 16.56
N TYR A 84 -3.13 -17.26 15.31
CA TYR A 84 -4.17 -18.13 14.73
C TYR A 84 -3.76 -19.61 14.78
N ALA A 85 -2.53 -19.94 14.39
CA ALA A 85 -2.04 -21.31 14.41
C ALA A 85 -1.90 -21.90 15.84
N SER A 86 -1.88 -21.05 16.86
CA SER A 86 -1.64 -21.44 18.26
C SER A 86 -2.90 -21.35 19.14
N ASP A 87 -4.06 -20.96 18.58
CA ASP A 87 -5.30 -20.61 19.31
C ASP A 87 -5.10 -19.55 20.42
N ASP A 88 -3.98 -18.83 20.40
CA ASP A 88 -3.66 -17.80 21.39
C ASP A 88 -4.11 -16.43 20.88
N GLN A 89 -5.35 -16.07 21.20
CA GLN A 89 -5.96 -14.80 20.80
C GLN A 89 -5.62 -13.63 21.74
N THR A 90 -4.70 -13.80 22.70
CA THR A 90 -4.54 -12.86 23.82
C THR A 90 -3.69 -11.62 23.52
N VAL A 91 -2.92 -11.60 22.43
CA VAL A 91 -2.01 -10.48 22.10
C VAL A 91 -2.58 -9.63 20.96
N PRO A 92 -3.00 -8.39 21.23
CA PRO A 92 -3.43 -7.47 20.18
C PRO A 92 -2.31 -7.28 19.15
N ILE A 93 -2.65 -7.36 17.86
CA ILE A 93 -1.73 -7.00 16.79
C ILE A 93 -1.47 -5.49 16.92
N ASN A 94 -0.34 -5.10 17.54
CA ASN A 94 0.00 -3.69 17.69
C ASN A 94 0.44 -3.12 16.34
N ASP A 95 -0.44 -2.32 15.74
CA ASP A 95 -0.30 -1.73 14.42
C ASP A 95 0.33 -0.31 14.45
N GLU A 96 0.85 0.15 15.59
CA GLU A 96 1.38 1.52 15.75
C GLU A 96 2.50 1.86 14.78
N THR A 97 3.44 0.93 14.55
CA THR A 97 4.55 1.14 13.62
C THR A 97 4.05 1.30 12.19
N ILE A 98 3.11 0.45 11.74
CA ILE A 98 2.51 0.58 10.41
C ILE A 98 1.73 1.89 10.32
N ARG A 99 0.92 2.23 11.34
CA ARG A 99 0.18 3.51 11.38
C ARG A 99 1.11 4.71 11.28
N PHE A 100 2.25 4.69 11.97
CA PHE A 100 3.27 5.73 11.88
C PHE A 100 3.79 5.89 10.45
N TRP A 101 4.23 4.79 9.82
CA TRP A 101 4.74 4.84 8.45
C TRP A 101 3.66 5.19 7.44
N MET A 102 2.43 4.72 7.64
CA MET A 102 1.29 5.10 6.81
C MET A 102 1.03 6.59 6.86
N ARG A 103 1.04 7.20 8.05
CA ARG A 103 0.90 8.67 8.18
C ARG A 103 1.98 9.40 7.40
N ILE A 104 3.24 8.95 7.47
CA ILE A 104 4.32 9.53 6.66
C ILE A 104 4.01 9.38 5.16
N LEU A 105 3.61 8.18 4.71
CA LEU A 105 3.28 7.94 3.32
C LEU A 105 2.17 8.88 2.82
N LEU A 106 1.08 9.01 3.57
CA LEU A 106 -0.02 9.89 3.20
C LEU A 106 0.42 11.35 3.11
N ARG A 107 1.30 11.82 4.00
CA ARG A 107 1.87 13.16 3.90
C ARG A 107 2.73 13.32 2.65
N ILE A 108 3.54 12.33 2.28
CA ILE A 108 4.30 12.35 1.02
C ILE A 108 3.33 12.48 -0.15
N VAL A 109 2.33 11.60 -0.21
CA VAL A 109 1.32 11.52 -1.27
C VAL A 109 0.52 12.83 -1.40
N ALA A 110 0.17 13.45 -0.28
CA ALA A 110 -0.50 14.75 -0.25
C ALA A 110 0.37 15.89 -0.82
N GLY A 111 1.70 15.74 -0.79
CA GLY A 111 2.66 16.69 -1.35
C GLY A 111 3.07 16.42 -2.80
N LEU A 112 2.63 15.29 -3.39
CA LEU A 112 2.98 14.92 -4.76
C LEU A 112 2.09 15.62 -5.79
N SER A 113 2.70 16.04 -6.90
CA SER A 113 1.96 16.43 -8.09
C SER A 113 1.48 15.18 -8.83
N LYS A 114 0.15 15.00 -8.91
CA LYS A 114 -0.47 13.90 -9.66
C LYS A 114 -0.04 13.89 -11.12
N ALA A 115 0.04 15.07 -11.74
CA ALA A 115 0.52 15.24 -13.11
C ALA A 115 1.99 14.80 -13.25
N GLU A 116 2.86 15.08 -12.28
CA GLU A 116 4.25 14.60 -12.34
C GLU A 116 4.35 13.08 -12.12
N CYS A 117 3.60 12.51 -11.17
CA CYS A 117 3.54 11.04 -10.99
C CYS A 117 3.18 10.35 -12.31
N ALA A 118 2.14 10.86 -12.95
CA ALA A 118 1.56 10.28 -14.14
C ALA A 118 2.45 10.49 -15.40
N THR A 119 3.01 11.69 -15.58
CA THR A 119 3.81 12.00 -16.78
C THR A 119 5.23 11.46 -16.73
N ARG A 120 5.80 11.29 -15.52
CA ARG A 120 7.21 10.93 -15.41
C ARG A 120 7.47 9.45 -15.64
N ASN A 121 6.51 8.53 -15.50
CA ASN A 121 6.54 7.07 -15.77
C ASN A 121 7.92 6.36 -15.86
N VAL A 122 8.93 6.80 -15.10
CA VAL A 122 10.31 6.29 -15.05
C VAL A 122 10.51 5.42 -13.82
N TYR A 123 9.45 5.27 -13.03
CA TYR A 123 9.44 4.53 -11.78
C TYR A 123 9.10 3.07 -12.05
N THR A 124 9.87 2.16 -11.45
CA THR A 124 9.61 0.72 -11.56
C THR A 124 8.23 0.34 -11.01
N ILE A 125 7.74 1.07 -10.00
CA ILE A 125 6.41 0.89 -9.42
C ILE A 125 5.78 2.27 -9.18
N GLY A 126 4.62 2.54 -9.76
CA GLY A 126 3.88 3.80 -9.55
C GLY A 126 3.40 3.99 -8.10
N MET A 127 3.18 5.24 -7.70
CA MET A 127 2.57 5.60 -6.42
C MET A 127 1.20 4.94 -6.22
N SER A 128 0.38 4.84 -7.25
CA SER A 128 -0.90 4.11 -7.23
C SER A 128 -0.72 2.67 -6.77
N ASN A 129 0.27 1.96 -7.29
CA ASN A 129 0.56 0.58 -6.90
C ASN A 129 1.21 0.50 -5.50
N LEU A 130 2.05 1.46 -5.12
CA LEU A 130 2.56 1.57 -3.74
C LEU A 130 1.42 1.73 -2.72
N LEU A 131 0.40 2.54 -3.05
CA LEU A 131 -0.78 2.74 -2.22
C LEU A 131 -1.62 1.47 -2.10
N VAL A 132 -1.79 0.71 -3.18
CA VAL A 132 -2.44 -0.62 -3.16
C VAL A 132 -1.68 -1.59 -2.27
N ALA A 133 -0.35 -1.64 -2.36
CA ALA A 133 0.44 -2.51 -1.49
C ALA A 133 0.23 -2.11 -0.01
N CYS A 134 0.32 -0.81 0.30
CA CYS A 134 0.20 -0.29 1.65
C CYS A 134 -1.19 -0.47 2.26
N ILE A 135 -2.25 -0.33 1.46
CA ILE A 135 -3.62 -0.52 1.98
C ILE A 135 -3.78 -1.95 2.51
N LEU A 136 -3.20 -2.97 1.89
CA LEU A 136 -3.26 -4.37 2.36
C LEU A 136 -2.54 -4.62 3.71
N ARG A 137 -1.80 -3.64 4.23
CA ARG A 137 -1.13 -3.71 5.53
C ARG A 137 -1.83 -2.92 6.62
N SER A 138 -2.86 -2.14 6.28
CA SER A 138 -3.60 -1.32 7.24
C SER A 138 -5.03 -1.85 7.43
N SER A 139 -5.55 -1.75 8.65
CA SER A 139 -6.97 -1.97 8.95
C SER A 139 -7.77 -0.66 9.02
N ASP A 140 -7.10 0.49 8.90
CA ASP A 140 -7.71 1.81 9.06
C ASP A 140 -8.56 2.19 7.84
N LEU A 141 -9.87 2.34 8.04
CA LEU A 141 -10.80 2.69 6.98
C LEU A 141 -10.61 4.14 6.51
N ASP A 142 -10.27 5.07 7.40
CA ASP A 142 -10.12 6.48 7.04
C ASP A 142 -8.89 6.67 6.14
N VAL A 143 -7.80 5.97 6.44
CA VAL A 143 -6.63 5.86 5.55
C VAL A 143 -7.05 5.35 4.19
N GLY A 144 -7.83 4.26 4.16
CA GLY A 144 -8.28 3.65 2.91
C GLY A 144 -9.18 4.56 2.07
N LEU A 145 -10.09 5.30 2.71
CA LEU A 145 -10.98 6.25 2.03
C LEU A 145 -10.21 7.47 1.51
N TRP A 146 -9.22 7.96 2.26
CA TRP A 146 -8.37 9.03 1.77
C TRP A 146 -7.59 8.62 0.52
N ILE A 147 -7.01 7.41 0.51
CA ILE A 147 -6.31 6.84 -0.65
C ILE A 147 -7.28 6.69 -1.83
N GLN A 148 -8.48 6.19 -1.58
CA GLN A 148 -9.51 6.04 -2.61
C GLN A 148 -9.84 7.38 -3.27
N ASN A 149 -10.04 8.43 -2.47
CA ASN A 149 -10.33 9.77 -3.00
C ASN A 149 -9.14 10.33 -3.78
N TRP A 150 -7.91 10.13 -3.31
CA TRP A 150 -6.72 10.59 -4.04
C TRP A 150 -6.57 9.89 -5.40
N LEU A 151 -6.83 8.58 -5.48
CA LEU A 151 -6.84 7.82 -6.74
C LEU A 151 -8.02 8.19 -7.64
N GLN A 152 -9.18 8.50 -7.06
CA GLN A 152 -10.35 8.96 -7.81
C GLN A 152 -10.05 10.22 -8.62
N ASP A 153 -9.29 11.16 -8.04
CA ASP A 153 -8.87 12.38 -8.72
C ASP A 153 -7.99 12.10 -9.95
N PHE A 154 -7.28 10.96 -10.01
CA PHE A 154 -6.49 10.60 -11.20
C PHE A 154 -7.35 10.32 -12.44
N LEU A 155 -8.62 9.92 -12.27
CA LEU A 155 -9.51 9.70 -13.42
C LEU A 155 -9.79 10.99 -14.21
N SER A 156 -9.51 12.16 -13.61
CA SER A 156 -9.62 13.46 -14.31
C SER A 156 -8.41 13.77 -15.21
N ILE A 157 -7.34 12.97 -15.12
CA ILE A 157 -6.10 13.15 -15.88
C ILE A 157 -6.12 12.15 -17.05
N PRO A 158 -5.77 12.55 -18.29
CA PRO A 158 -5.79 11.66 -19.46
C PRO A 158 -4.58 10.71 -19.48
N ILE A 159 -4.31 10.05 -18.34
CA ILE A 159 -3.21 9.10 -18.15
C ILE A 159 -3.80 7.83 -17.58
N LEU A 160 -3.41 6.72 -18.18
CA LEU A 160 -4.06 5.44 -17.98
C LEU A 160 -3.25 4.51 -17.05
N GLU A 161 -1.93 4.71 -17.00
CA GLU A 161 -1.00 3.87 -16.26
C GLU A 161 0.05 4.69 -15.49
N GLU A 162 0.55 4.10 -14.41
CA GLU A 162 1.71 4.58 -13.66
C GLU A 162 2.62 3.40 -13.29
N GLY A 163 3.89 3.44 -13.70
CA GLY A 163 4.82 2.31 -13.51
C GLY A 163 4.30 1.03 -14.16
N SER A 164 3.77 1.16 -15.37
CA SER A 164 3.12 0.11 -16.17
C SER A 164 1.79 -0.43 -15.63
N PHE A 165 1.33 -0.02 -14.44
CA PHE A 165 0.09 -0.52 -13.83
C PHE A 165 -1.09 0.42 -14.06
N PRO A 166 -2.30 -0.07 -14.39
CA PRO A 166 -3.45 0.79 -14.67
C PRO A 166 -3.99 1.44 -13.40
N ILE A 167 -4.14 2.77 -13.44
CA ILE A 167 -4.59 3.52 -12.26
C ILE A 167 -6.04 3.18 -11.90
N SER A 168 -6.89 2.92 -12.90
CA SER A 168 -8.26 2.46 -12.69
C SER A 168 -8.32 1.13 -11.95
N GLN A 169 -7.41 0.20 -12.24
CA GLN A 169 -7.32 -1.06 -11.51
C GLN A 169 -6.89 -0.86 -10.06
N ALA A 170 -5.93 0.04 -9.81
CA ALA A 170 -5.53 0.39 -8.45
C ALA A 170 -6.70 0.96 -7.64
N LEU A 171 -7.50 1.85 -8.26
CA LEU A 171 -8.69 2.45 -7.64
C LEU A 171 -9.73 1.38 -7.27
N GLU A 172 -10.06 0.46 -8.19
CA GLU A 172 -11.06 -0.58 -7.89
C GLU A 172 -10.60 -1.54 -6.80
N ILE A 173 -9.31 -1.91 -6.80
CA ILE A 173 -8.75 -2.72 -5.71
C ILE A 173 -8.93 -2.00 -4.37
N VAL A 174 -8.63 -0.71 -4.31
CA VAL A 174 -8.81 0.09 -3.09
C VAL A 174 -10.30 0.16 -2.67
N ARG A 175 -11.22 0.38 -3.62
CA ARG A 175 -12.66 0.40 -3.36
C ARG A 175 -13.16 -0.92 -2.79
N LEU A 176 -12.71 -2.04 -3.37
CA LEU A 176 -13.03 -3.39 -2.92
C LEU A 176 -12.53 -3.64 -1.50
N VAL A 177 -11.26 -3.32 -1.21
CA VAL A 177 -10.70 -3.45 0.15
C VAL A 177 -11.49 -2.60 1.16
N ASN A 178 -11.85 -1.36 0.81
CA ASN A 178 -12.63 -0.49 1.68
C ASN A 178 -14.05 -1.00 1.91
N LYS A 179 -14.68 -1.62 0.90
CA LYS A 179 -15.98 -2.28 1.03
C LYS A 179 -15.91 -3.41 2.05
N GLU A 180 -14.91 -4.29 1.94
CA GLU A 180 -14.72 -5.38 2.89
C GLU A 180 -14.43 -4.86 4.32
N ARG A 181 -13.61 -3.81 4.46
CA ARG A 181 -13.37 -3.16 5.76
C ARG A 181 -14.63 -2.61 6.42
N ARG A 182 -15.51 -1.98 5.65
CA ARG A 182 -16.80 -1.49 6.16
C ARG A 182 -17.67 -2.62 6.68
N SER A 183 -17.53 -3.83 6.12
CA SER A 183 -18.21 -5.04 6.60
C SER A 183 -17.49 -5.74 7.77
N GLY A 184 -16.41 -5.17 8.30
CA GLY A 184 -15.66 -5.73 9.42
C GLY A 184 -14.62 -6.77 9.02
N LYS A 185 -14.15 -6.76 7.76
CA LYS A 185 -13.10 -7.67 7.26
C LYS A 185 -11.82 -6.90 6.91
N ASP A 186 -10.67 -7.42 7.35
CA ASP A 186 -9.35 -6.92 6.94
C ASP A 186 -8.82 -7.76 5.76
N ILE A 187 -8.30 -7.12 4.72
CA ILE A 187 -7.70 -7.80 3.55
C ILE A 187 -6.18 -7.71 3.65
N TYR A 188 -5.50 -8.84 3.47
CA TYR A 188 -4.04 -8.93 3.58
C TYR A 188 -3.34 -9.30 2.27
N ALA A 189 -4.03 -9.99 1.38
CA ALA A 189 -3.51 -10.33 0.08
C ALA A 189 -4.64 -10.42 -0.95
N ILE A 190 -4.27 -10.14 -2.19
CA ILE A 190 -5.13 -10.25 -3.36
C ILE A 190 -4.35 -11.06 -4.39
N GLY A 191 -4.97 -12.10 -4.91
CA GLY A 191 -4.46 -12.87 -6.04
C GLY A 191 -5.33 -12.64 -7.27
N VAL A 192 -4.72 -12.69 -8.45
CA VAL A 192 -5.45 -12.74 -9.72
C VAL A 192 -5.68 -14.21 -10.06
N THR A 193 -6.94 -14.61 -10.25
CA THR A 193 -7.29 -16.01 -10.57
C THR A 193 -7.70 -16.17 -12.04
N LYS A 194 -8.24 -15.12 -12.66
CA LYS A 194 -8.63 -15.13 -14.06
C LYS A 194 -8.36 -13.79 -14.73
N GLU A 195 -7.62 -13.84 -15.83
CA GLU A 195 -7.25 -12.72 -16.68
C GLU A 195 -7.29 -13.15 -18.16
N ASP A 196 -7.36 -12.19 -19.08
CA ASP A 196 -7.34 -12.44 -20.54
C ASP A 196 -5.93 -12.76 -21.09
N GLY A 197 -4.92 -12.79 -20.23
CA GLY A 197 -3.51 -12.96 -20.62
C GLY A 197 -2.88 -11.71 -21.23
N GLY A 198 -3.60 -10.58 -21.28
CA GLY A 198 -3.17 -9.34 -21.90
C GLY A 198 -3.19 -9.39 -23.43
N GLY A 199 -3.08 -8.22 -24.07
CA GLY A 199 -2.93 -8.12 -25.51
C GLY A 199 -1.51 -8.49 -25.98
N THR A 200 -1.36 -8.83 -27.27
CA THR A 200 -0.06 -8.87 -27.96
C THR A 200 0.48 -7.45 -28.15
N GLY A 201 0.84 -6.78 -27.04
CA GLY A 201 1.12 -5.36 -27.06
C GLY A 201 1.83 -4.86 -25.81
N LYS A 202 3.16 -4.83 -25.90
CA LYS A 202 4.16 -4.19 -25.02
C LYS A 202 4.46 -4.90 -23.70
N TYR A 203 5.69 -5.42 -23.63
CA TYR A 203 6.38 -6.02 -22.48
C TYR A 203 6.35 -5.21 -21.15
N PHE A 204 5.69 -4.05 -21.10
CA PHE A 204 5.67 -3.11 -19.99
C PHE A 204 4.35 -2.29 -19.89
N SER A 205 3.20 -2.82 -20.33
CA SER A 205 1.89 -2.14 -20.20
C SER A 205 0.81 -3.15 -19.82
N TYR A 206 0.27 -3.00 -18.61
CA TYR A 206 -0.77 -3.87 -18.07
C TYR A 206 -2.20 -3.36 -18.37
N GLN A 207 -2.35 -2.22 -19.03
CA GLN A 207 -3.66 -1.69 -19.41
C GLN A 207 -4.39 -2.58 -20.41
N SER A 208 -3.66 -3.35 -21.21
CA SER A 208 -4.28 -4.33 -22.12
C SER A 208 -4.78 -5.58 -21.40
N GLN A 209 -4.49 -5.73 -20.09
CA GLN A 209 -4.86 -6.90 -19.31
C GLN A 209 -6.14 -6.64 -18.54
N THR A 210 -7.18 -7.38 -18.90
CA THR A 210 -8.44 -7.37 -18.16
C THR A 210 -8.41 -8.47 -17.11
N ILE A 211 -8.45 -8.07 -15.85
CA ILE A 211 -8.60 -9.01 -14.73
C ILE A 211 -10.11 -9.22 -14.50
N TYR A 212 -10.57 -10.47 -14.55
CA TYR A 212 -12.00 -10.77 -14.39
C TYR A 212 -12.36 -11.17 -12.96
N GLU A 213 -11.42 -11.81 -12.28
CA GLU A 213 -11.64 -12.40 -10.97
C GLU A 213 -10.41 -12.23 -10.10
N LEU A 214 -10.66 -11.83 -8.86
CA LEU A 214 -9.68 -11.75 -7.79
C LEU A 214 -10.03 -12.76 -6.72
N VAL A 215 -9.01 -13.29 -6.04
CA VAL A 215 -9.16 -13.96 -4.75
C VAL A 215 -8.71 -13.02 -3.65
N LEU A 216 -9.60 -12.76 -2.69
CA LEU A 216 -9.32 -12.00 -1.49
C LEU A 216 -8.93 -12.94 -0.37
N LEU A 217 -7.80 -12.66 0.27
CA LEU A 217 -7.36 -13.33 1.48
C LEU A 217 -7.37 -12.33 2.63
N GLY A 218 -8.11 -12.65 3.69
CA GLY A 218 -8.34 -11.71 4.77
C GLY A 218 -8.70 -12.36 6.09
N ARG A 219 -9.15 -11.52 7.03
CA ARG A 219 -9.60 -11.89 8.37
C ARG A 219 -10.89 -11.16 8.72
N ILE A 220 -11.83 -11.89 9.33
CA ILE A 220 -13.04 -11.31 9.92
C ILE A 220 -12.70 -10.77 11.31
N ARG A 221 -12.92 -9.47 11.57
CA ARG A 221 -12.49 -8.82 12.82
C ARG A 221 -13.21 -9.38 14.06
N GLU A 222 -14.49 -9.68 13.93
CA GLU A 222 -15.32 -10.17 15.04
C GLU A 222 -14.85 -11.54 15.56
N THR A 223 -14.52 -12.44 14.64
CA THR A 223 -14.21 -13.85 14.96
C THR A 223 -12.72 -14.17 14.88
N ASN A 224 -11.92 -13.26 14.35
CA ASN A 224 -10.51 -13.47 13.97
C ASN A 224 -10.27 -14.63 12.98
N TYR A 225 -11.31 -15.19 12.35
CA TYR A 225 -11.13 -16.25 11.36
C TYR A 225 -10.56 -15.70 10.05
N LEU A 226 -9.59 -16.42 9.51
CA LEU A 226 -9.09 -16.20 8.16
C LEU A 226 -10.12 -16.69 7.13
N TYR A 227 -10.19 -16.00 6.00
CA TYR A 227 -11.06 -16.40 4.90
C TYR A 227 -10.40 -16.18 3.55
N SER A 228 -10.93 -16.89 2.55
CA SER A 228 -10.59 -16.75 1.13
C SER A 228 -11.89 -16.64 0.34
N GLU A 229 -12.02 -15.60 -0.48
CA GLU A 229 -13.24 -15.34 -1.24
C GLU A 229 -12.90 -14.92 -2.68
N SER A 230 -13.51 -15.59 -3.66
CA SER A 230 -13.44 -15.18 -5.06
C SER A 230 -14.43 -14.06 -5.33
N VAL A 231 -13.99 -12.99 -5.98
CA VAL A 231 -14.82 -11.83 -6.32
C VAL A 231 -14.62 -11.43 -7.77
N SER A 232 -15.72 -11.18 -8.47
CA SER A 232 -15.72 -10.58 -9.81
C SER A 232 -15.44 -9.09 -9.71
N VAL A 233 -14.70 -8.55 -10.67
CA VAL A 233 -14.37 -7.12 -10.71
C VAL A 233 -14.90 -6.48 -11.97
N GLU A 234 -15.60 -5.35 -11.80
CA GLU A 234 -15.98 -4.45 -12.88
C GLU A 234 -15.10 -3.20 -12.79
N TRP A 235 -14.27 -2.97 -13.80
CA TRP A 235 -13.35 -1.84 -13.81
C TRP A 235 -14.07 -0.54 -14.17
N ALA A 236 -13.84 0.54 -13.42
CA ALA A 236 -14.28 1.86 -13.83
C ALA A 236 -13.60 2.23 -15.16
N ILE A 237 -14.42 2.43 -16.19
CA ILE A 237 -14.03 2.92 -17.52
C ILE A 237 -14.12 4.44 -17.52
#